data_AF-A0A379LR87-F1
#
_entry.id   AF-A0A379LR87-F1
#
_cell.length_a   1.000
_cell.length_b   1.000
_cell.length_c   1.000
_cell.angle_alpha   90.00
_cell.angle_beta   90.00
_cell.angle_gamma   90.00
#
_symmetry.space_group_name_H-M   'P 1'
#
loop_
_entity.id
_entity.type
_entity.pdbx_description
1 polymer ?
#
loop_
_entity_poly.entity_id
_entity_poly.type
_entity_poly.pdbx_seq_one_letter_code
_entity_poly.pdbx_strand_id
1 'polypeptide(L)'
;MSKDVCKQLVKAKADYILSLKRNHELLYDDVKLWLDTQFDSGNLPINETVDKDHGRIEVRRYALSTKIDWLDNKSDWTGLNAVAMVESTRSIGEDSHTERRYY
;
A
#
# COMPACT_ATOMS: atom_id res chain seq x y z
N MET A 1 -4.55 9.40 -1.92
CA MET A 1 -4.73 8.38 -0.87
C MET A 1 -6.18 8.48 -0.39
N SER A 2 -6.92 7.37 -0.25
CA SER A 2 -8.35 7.41 0.12
C SER A 2 -8.56 7.81 1.58
N LYS A 3 -9.65 8.53 1.89
CA LYS A 3 -9.98 8.98 3.26
C LYS A 3 -10.06 7.83 4.25
N ASP A 4 -10.52 6.65 3.84
CA ASP A 4 -10.68 5.51 4.75
C ASP A 4 -9.35 4.82 5.07
N VAL A 5 -8.40 4.81 4.13
CA VAL A 5 -7.04 4.34 4.38
C VAL A 5 -6.29 5.30 5.30
N CYS A 6 -6.45 6.61 5.08
CA CYS A 6 -5.91 7.62 5.98
C CYS A 6 -6.49 7.47 7.39
N LYS A 7 -7.80 7.19 7.54
CA LYS A 7 -8.41 6.93 8.86
C LYS A 7 -7.85 5.67 9.50
N GLN A 8 -7.65 4.59 8.75
CA GLN A 8 -7.06 3.37 9.28
C GLN A 8 -5.60 3.56 9.71
N LEU A 9 -4.82 4.33 8.92
CA LEU A 9 -3.45 4.72 9.27
C LEU A 9 -3.38 5.58 10.53
N VAL A 10 -4.26 6.58 10.65
CA VAL A 10 -4.37 7.41 11.86
C VAL A 10 -4.82 6.57 13.07
N LYS A 11 -5.76 5.64 12.88
CA LYS A 11 -6.19 4.70 13.94
C LYS A 11 -5.06 3.76 14.36
N ALA A 12 -4.18 3.38 13.44
CA ALA A 12 -3.02 2.55 13.70
C ALA A 12 -1.86 3.30 14.39
N LYS A 13 -2.01 4.61 14.70
CA LYS A 13 -0.91 5.48 15.17
C LYS A 13 0.31 5.41 14.25
N ALA A 14 0.10 5.19 12.96
CA ALA A 14 1.14 5.31 11.95
C ALA A 14 1.30 6.81 11.64
N ASP A 15 1.94 7.53 12.58
CA ASP A 15 2.11 8.99 12.52
C ASP A 15 3.04 9.44 11.38
N TYR A 16 3.78 8.51 10.79
CA TYR A 16 4.64 8.74 9.63
C TYR A 16 4.25 7.83 8.47
N ILE A 17 3.73 8.45 7.41
CA ILE A 17 3.77 7.86 6.07
C ILE A 17 5.18 8.13 5.54
N LEU A 18 6.13 7.29 5.94
CA LEU A 18 7.41 7.25 5.24
C LEU A 18 7.11 6.66 3.87
N SER A 19 6.97 7.52 2.86
CA SER A 19 7.25 7.07 1.50
C SER A 19 8.64 6.46 1.58
N LEU A 20 8.74 5.13 1.54
CA LEU A 20 9.99 4.40 1.69
C LEU A 20 10.89 4.81 0.52
N LYS A 21 11.55 5.97 0.67
CA LYS A 21 12.60 6.41 -0.23
C LYS A 21 13.68 5.37 -0.09
N ARG A 22 14.22 4.93 -1.23
CA ARG A 22 15.27 3.92 -1.39
C ARG A 22 16.62 4.30 -0.74
N ASN A 23 16.61 4.88 0.46
CA ASN A 23 17.81 5.17 1.25
C ASN A 23 18.30 3.93 2.01
N HIS A 24 17.45 2.91 2.17
CA HIS A 24 17.82 1.58 2.66
C HIS A 24 17.09 0.52 1.82
N GLU A 25 17.75 -0.03 0.80
CA GLU A 25 17.14 -0.92 -0.21
C GLU A 25 16.45 -2.14 0.42
N LEU A 26 17.01 -2.70 1.51
CA LEU A 26 16.51 -3.91 2.16
C LEU A 26 15.09 -3.77 2.73
N LEU A 27 14.79 -2.68 3.47
CA LEU A 27 13.46 -2.51 4.07
C LEU A 27 12.38 -2.38 3.00
N TYR A 28 12.65 -1.59 1.96
CA TYR A 28 11.68 -1.38 0.89
C TYR A 28 11.38 -2.69 0.15
N ASP A 29 12.42 -3.46 -0.16
CA ASP A 29 12.26 -4.72 -0.90
C ASP A 29 11.53 -5.78 -0.05
N ASP A 30 11.82 -5.86 1.26
CA ASP A 30 11.12 -6.76 2.18
C ASP A 30 9.64 -6.39 2.34
N VAL A 31 9.33 -5.11 2.55
CA VAL A 31 7.95 -4.61 2.64
C VAL A 31 7.20 -4.79 1.35
N LYS A 32 7.83 -4.51 0.21
CA LYS A 32 7.25 -4.73 -1.11
C LYS A 32 6.93 -6.22 -1.31
N LEU A 33 7.91 -7.10 -1.11
CA LEU A 33 7.75 -8.54 -1.32
C LEU A 33 6.64 -9.12 -0.43
N TRP A 34 6.63 -8.73 0.85
CA TRP A 34 5.62 -9.18 1.79
C TRP A 34 4.23 -8.66 1.42
N LEU A 35 4.08 -7.36 1.13
CA LEU A 35 2.80 -6.78 0.75
C LEU A 35 2.27 -7.37 -0.57
N ASP A 36 3.13 -7.55 -1.58
CA ASP A 36 2.78 -8.24 -2.84
C ASP A 36 2.24 -9.64 -2.55
N THR A 37 3.00 -10.43 -1.79
CA THR A 37 2.62 -11.81 -1.46
C THR A 37 1.28 -11.88 -0.72
N GLN A 38 1.09 -11.06 0.31
CA GLN A 38 -0.13 -11.10 1.11
C GLN A 38 -1.33 -10.50 0.38
N PHE A 39 -1.13 -9.49 -0.46
CA PHE A 39 -2.16 -8.91 -1.31
C PHE A 39 -2.64 -9.92 -2.35
N ASP A 40 -1.72 -10.53 -3.09
CA ASP A 40 -2.04 -11.48 -4.16
C ASP A 40 -2.61 -12.80 -3.60
N SER A 41 -2.26 -13.15 -2.35
CA SER A 41 -2.84 -14.30 -1.65
C SER A 41 -4.22 -14.02 -1.01
N GLY A 42 -4.70 -12.77 -1.04
CA GLY A 42 -5.98 -12.39 -0.43
C GLY A 42 -5.97 -12.35 1.11
N ASN A 43 -4.78 -12.29 1.72
CA ASN A 43 -4.61 -12.31 3.18
C ASN A 43 -4.70 -10.92 3.83
N LEU A 44 -4.72 -9.85 3.01
CA LEU A 44 -4.90 -8.49 3.49
C LEU A 44 -6.33 -8.01 3.27
N PRO A 45 -6.89 -7.22 4.21
CA PRO A 45 -8.12 -6.50 3.94
C PRO A 45 -7.88 -5.49 2.81
N ILE A 46 -8.70 -5.55 1.77
CA ILE A 46 -8.62 -4.66 0.61
C ILE A 46 -9.82 -3.72 0.61
N ASN A 47 -9.55 -2.43 0.50
CA ASN A 47 -10.58 -1.43 0.19
C ASN A 47 -10.43 -1.02 -1.28
N GLU A 48 -11.49 -1.13 -2.07
CA GLU A 48 -11.49 -0.78 -3.48
C GLU A 48 -12.30 0.50 -3.73
N THR A 49 -11.81 1.34 -4.62
CA THR A 49 -12.56 2.49 -5.14
C THR A 49 -12.50 2.47 -6.66
N VAL A 50 -13.65 2.70 -7.31
CA VAL A 50 -13.75 2.79 -8.77
C VAL A 50 -14.18 4.21 -9.12
N ASP A 51 -13.38 4.86 -9.96
CA ASP A 51 -13.66 6.19 -10.51
C ASP A 51 -13.85 6.05 -12.02
N LYS A 52 -14.90 6.67 -12.56
CA LYS A 52 -15.24 6.63 -13.99
C LYS A 52 -15.34 8.05 -14.51
N ASP A 53 -14.50 8.39 -15.47
CA ASP A 53 -14.35 9.75 -15.96
C ASP A 53 -14.08 9.76 -17.46
N HIS A 54 -15.00 10.35 -18.25
CA HIS A 54 -14.88 10.54 -19.71
C HIS A 54 -14.30 9.33 -20.50
N GLY A 55 -14.77 8.11 -20.22
CA GLY A 55 -14.32 6.88 -20.91
C GLY A 55 -13.08 6.22 -20.31
N ARG A 56 -12.47 6.85 -19.30
CA ARG A 56 -11.44 6.24 -18.43
C ARG A 56 -12.08 5.61 -17.21
N ILE A 57 -11.58 4.44 -16.83
CA ILE A 57 -11.89 3.78 -15.56
C ILE A 57 -10.61 3.72 -14.75
N GLU A 58 -10.66 4.18 -13.51
CA GLU A 58 -9.56 4.03 -12.56
C GLU A 58 -10.04 3.22 -11.35
N VAL A 59 -9.48 2.02 -11.21
CA VAL A 59 -9.68 1.16 -10.05
C VAL A 59 -8.49 1.33 -9.13
N ARG A 60 -8.73 1.62 -7.86
CA ARG A 60 -7.68 1.69 -6.84
C ARG A 60 -8.00 0.75 -5.71
N ARG A 61 -7.08 -0.15 -5.42
CA ARG A 61 -7.14 -1.10 -4.29
C ARG A 61 -6.11 -0.68 -3.25
N TYR A 62 -6.57 -0.60 -2.02
CA TYR A 62 -5.77 -0.19 -0.89
C TYR A 62 -5.67 -1.35 0.09
N ALA A 63 -4.43 -1.68 0.49
CA ALA A 63 -4.17 -2.65 1.53
C ALA A 63 -3.32 -2.01 2.62
N LEU A 64 -3.60 -2.38 3.86
CA LEU A 64 -2.90 -1.90 5.05
C LEU A 64 -2.64 -3.09 5.98
N SER A 65 -1.42 -3.17 6.51
CA SER A 65 -1.08 -4.09 7.57
C SER A 65 -0.40 -3.36 8.73
N THR A 66 -0.91 -3.58 9.94
CA THR A 66 -0.23 -3.24 11.19
C THR A 66 0.57 -4.42 11.75
N LYS A 67 0.46 -5.60 11.12
CA LYS A 67 1.19 -6.82 11.50
C LYS A 67 2.56 -6.78 10.81
N ILE A 68 3.49 -6.07 11.43
CA ILE A 68 4.86 -5.85 10.93
C ILE A 68 5.91 -6.56 11.79
N ASP A 69 5.50 -7.51 12.62
CA ASP A 69 6.40 -8.25 13.51
C ASP A 69 7.32 -9.23 12.77
N TRP A 70 7.04 -9.47 11.49
CA TRP A 70 7.89 -10.23 10.57
C TRP A 70 9.09 -9.42 10.07
N LEU A 71 9.07 -8.09 10.25
CA LEU A 71 10.14 -7.21 9.79
C LEU A 71 11.29 -7.25 10.79
N ASP A 72 12.43 -7.78 10.34
CA ASP A 72 13.67 -7.75 11.11
C ASP A 72 14.15 -6.30 11.30
N ASN A 73 14.85 -6.04 12.41
CA ASN A 73 15.37 -4.72 12.76
C ASN A 73 14.29 -3.61 12.89
N LYS A 74 13.06 -3.96 13.28
CA LYS A 74 11.99 -2.98 13.60
C LYS A 74 12.44 -1.89 14.58
N SER A 75 13.41 -2.18 15.46
CA SER A 75 14.03 -1.20 16.37
C SER A 75 14.72 -0.05 15.66
N ASP A 76 15.27 -0.29 14.47
CA ASP A 76 15.98 0.71 13.67
C ASP A 76 14.99 1.72 13.05
N TRP A 77 13.71 1.35 13.02
CA TRP A 77 12.62 2.09 12.40
C TRP A 77 11.65 2.63 13.46
N THR A 78 12.18 3.52 14.30
CA THR A 78 11.39 4.18 15.36
C THR A 78 10.16 4.88 14.76
N GLY A 79 8.97 4.44 15.17
CA GLY A 79 7.69 4.99 14.71
C GLY A 79 7.03 4.23 13.56
N LEU A 80 7.65 3.16 13.04
CA LEU A 80 7.01 2.28 12.06
C LEU A 80 5.96 1.40 12.77
N ASN A 81 4.69 1.68 12.49
CA ASN A 81 3.54 0.98 13.10
C ASN A 81 2.64 0.26 12.07
N ALA A 82 2.80 0.57 10.79
CA ALA A 82 2.06 -0.05 9.72
C ALA A 82 2.80 0.10 8.38
N VAL A 83 2.43 -0.75 7.43
CA VAL A 83 2.84 -0.67 6.02
C VAL A 83 1.60 -0.74 5.14
N ALA A 84 1.60 -0.04 4.02
CA ALA A 84 0.47 0.03 3.12
C ALA A 84 0.87 -0.11 1.64
N MET A 85 -0.06 -0.61 0.85
CA MET A 85 0.04 -0.70 -0.60
C MET A 85 -1.15 -0.01 -1.26
N VAL A 86 -0.90 0.62 -2.41
CA VAL A 86 -1.93 1.05 -3.36
C VAL A 86 -1.65 0.44 -4.72
N GLU A 87 -2.56 -0.42 -5.19
CA GLU A 87 -2.60 -0.87 -6.59
C GLU A 87 -3.59 0.02 -7.35
N SER A 88 -3.14 0.63 -8.45
CA SER A 88 -3.94 1.50 -9.29
C SER A 88 -3.95 0.97 -10.71
N THR A 89 -5.12 0.53 -11.17
CA THR A 89 -5.35 0.15 -12.57
C THR A 89 -6.13 1.24 -13.27
N ARG A 90 -5.56 1.76 -14.36
CA ARG A 90 -6.21 2.74 -15.24
C ARG A 90 -6.48 2.08 -16.59
N SER A 91 -7.71 2.17 -17.05
CA SER A 91 -8.13 1.64 -18.35
C SER A 91 -8.74 2.75 -19.21
N ILE A 92 -8.35 2.81 -20.48
CA ILE A 92 -8.90 3.71 -21.50
C ILE A 92 -9.10 2.87 -22.77
N GLY A 93 -10.33 2.59 -23.15
CA GLY A 93 -10.60 1.64 -24.24
C GLY A 93 -10.08 0.24 -23.92
N GLU A 94 -9.24 -0.32 -24.80
CA GLU A 94 -8.59 -1.63 -24.61
C GLU A 94 -7.27 -1.54 -23.82
N ASP A 95 -6.70 -0.35 -23.68
CA ASP A 95 -5.43 -0.16 -22.97
C ASP A 95 -5.67 -0.15 -21.46
N SER A 96 -4.88 -0.94 -20.72
CA SER A 96 -4.85 -0.92 -19.26
C SER A 96 -3.43 -0.84 -18.72
N HIS A 97 -3.25 -0.08 -17.66
CA HIS A 97 -1.97 0.07 -16.97
C HIS A 97 -2.16 -0.07 -15.47
N THR A 98 -1.37 -0.94 -14.84
CA THR A 98 -1.39 -1.19 -13.40
C THR A 98 -0.08 -0.72 -12.76
N GLU A 99 -0.19 0.06 -11.69
CA GLU A 99 0.94 0.55 -10.91
C GLU A 99 0.71 0.21 -9.42
N ARG A 100 1.75 -0.29 -8.73
CA ARG A 100 1.75 -0.51 -7.28
C ARG A 100 2.67 0.48 -6.58
N ARG A 101 2.20 1.06 -5.47
CA ARG A 101 2.97 1.99 -4.62
C ARG A 101 2.92 1.55 -3.15
N TYR A 102 4.02 1.76 -2.44
CA TYR A 102 4.24 1.29 -1.07
C TYR A 102 4.50 2.46 -0.12
N TYR A 103 3.99 2.35 1.10
CA TYR A 103 3.93 3.42 2.10
C TYR A 103 4.09 2.90 3.53
#